data_AF-A0A352L016-F1
#
_entry.id   AF-A0A352L016-F1
#
_cell.length_a   1.000
_cell.length_b   1.000
_cell.length_c   1.000
_cell.angle_alpha   90.00
_cell.angle_beta   90.00
_cell.angle_gamma   90.00
#
_symmetry.space_group_name_H-M   'P 1'
#
loop_
_entity.id
_entity.type
_entity.pdbx_description
1 polymer ?
#
loop_
_entity_poly.entity_id
_entity_poly.type
_entity_poly.pdbx_seq_one_letter_code
_entity_poly.pdbx_strand_id
1 'polypeptide(L)'
;MSAVAGQADTVGLSISGRWSDYLQMSRPRILVMSAAAVLAGYVLASPVIDWLTAAIAVFGILCLVAASSVLNQVWEAGRDARMRRTTGRPVASGRISRFEGVCFGVALAVLGGVVLWWCVNPLTSVASVLTMLCYVLVYTPLKPYSALCTTVGAVPGAMPGVLGW
;
A
#
# COMPACT_ATOMS: atom_id res chain seq x y z
N MET A 1 -18.03 -41.63 -29.99
CA MET A 1 -16.57 -41.40 -29.91
C MET A 1 -16.23 -40.22 -30.81
N SER A 2 -15.86 -39.08 -30.23
CA SER A 2 -14.81 -38.17 -30.73
C SER A 2 -14.76 -36.88 -29.91
N ALA A 3 -13.75 -36.85 -29.04
CA ALA A 3 -12.99 -35.71 -28.50
C ALA A 3 -13.67 -34.33 -28.36
N VAL A 4 -14.07 -34.00 -27.12
CA VAL A 4 -14.08 -32.62 -26.64
C VAL A 4 -12.61 -32.23 -26.42
N ALA A 5 -12.05 -31.48 -27.36
CA ALA A 5 -10.73 -30.89 -27.24
C ALA A 5 -10.72 -29.93 -26.04
N GLY A 6 -9.90 -30.23 -25.04
CA GLY A 6 -9.62 -29.33 -23.94
C GLY A 6 -8.98 -28.06 -24.48
N GLN A 7 -9.70 -26.95 -24.37
CA GLN A 7 -9.08 -25.63 -24.41
C GLN A 7 -8.20 -25.52 -23.16
N ALA A 8 -6.91 -25.72 -23.36
CA ALA A 8 -5.91 -25.24 -22.44
C ALA A 8 -5.99 -23.72 -22.46
N ASP A 9 -6.58 -23.14 -21.41
CA ASP A 9 -6.52 -21.71 -21.14
C ASP A 9 -5.05 -21.33 -20.93
N THR A 10 -4.36 -21.00 -22.01
CA THR A 10 -3.11 -20.25 -21.99
C THR A 10 -3.40 -18.91 -21.34
N VAL A 11 -3.19 -18.83 -20.02
CA VAL A 11 -3.12 -17.58 -19.28
C VAL A 11 -1.91 -16.82 -19.81
N GLY A 12 -2.11 -16.10 -20.92
CA GLY A 12 -1.15 -15.18 -21.46
C GLY A 12 -0.96 -14.04 -20.47
N LEU A 13 0.02 -14.17 -19.58
CA LEU A 13 0.47 -13.09 -18.70
C LEU A 13 1.12 -12.01 -19.57
N SER A 14 0.30 -11.15 -20.15
CA SER A 14 0.76 -9.90 -20.75
C SER A 14 1.45 -9.09 -19.65
N ILE A 15 2.69 -8.67 -19.90
CA ILE A 15 3.50 -7.85 -18.97
C ILE A 15 2.71 -6.58 -18.56
N SER A 16 1.94 -6.02 -19.50
CA SER A 16 1.04 -4.90 -19.26
C SER A 16 -0.04 -5.20 -18.22
N GLY A 17 -0.57 -6.42 -18.22
CA GLY A 17 -1.55 -6.89 -17.23
C GLY A 17 -0.98 -7.00 -15.82
N ARG A 18 0.24 -7.54 -15.68
CA ARG A 18 0.88 -7.70 -14.36
C ARG A 18 1.23 -6.36 -13.73
N TRP A 19 1.73 -5.40 -14.52
CA TRP A 19 2.00 -4.05 -14.02
C TRP A 19 0.73 -3.35 -13.54
N SER A 20 -0.36 -3.48 -14.30
CA SER A 20 -1.67 -2.98 -13.89
C SER A 20 -2.14 -3.59 -12.57
N ASP A 21 -1.90 -4.88 -12.35
CA ASP A 21 -2.25 -5.55 -11.10
C ASP A 21 -1.44 -5.02 -9.90
N TYR A 22 -0.13 -4.78 -10.03
CA TYR A 22 0.66 -4.15 -8.96
C TYR A 22 0.22 -2.71 -8.65
N LEU A 23 -0.11 -1.93 -9.69
CA LEU A 23 -0.65 -0.58 -9.52
C LEU A 23 -2.01 -0.61 -8.81
N GLN A 24 -2.90 -1.55 -9.18
CA GLN A 24 -4.17 -1.74 -8.50
C GLN A 24 -3.99 -2.13 -7.03
N MET A 25 -3.00 -2.98 -6.72
CA MET A 25 -2.68 -3.35 -5.34
C MET A 25 -2.21 -2.15 -4.52
N SER A 26 -1.50 -1.21 -5.15
CA SER A 26 -0.99 -0.01 -4.48
C SER A 26 -2.08 0.99 -4.12
N ARG A 27 -3.29 0.93 -4.73
CA ARG A 27 -4.41 1.86 -4.49
C ARG A 27 -4.08 3.33 -4.88
N PRO A 28 -3.97 3.65 -6.18
CA PRO A 28 -3.48 4.96 -6.65
C PRO A 28 -4.28 6.15 -6.11
N ARG A 29 -5.60 6.00 -5.95
CA ARG A 29 -6.46 7.04 -5.35
C ARG A 29 -6.03 7.40 -3.92
N ILE A 30 -5.63 6.40 -3.12
CA ILE A 30 -5.16 6.64 -1.75
C ILE A 30 -3.81 7.35 -1.80
N LEU A 31 -2.90 6.91 -2.68
CA LEU A 31 -1.60 7.56 -2.84
C LEU A 31 -1.74 9.05 -3.20
N VAL A 32 -2.60 9.41 -4.15
CA VAL A 32 -2.78 10.81 -4.53
C VAL A 32 -3.28 11.66 -3.35
N MET A 33 -4.22 11.14 -2.56
CA MET A 33 -4.72 11.85 -1.38
C MET A 33 -3.65 11.97 -0.28
N SER A 34 -2.87 10.91 -0.06
CA SER A 34 -1.73 10.94 0.87
C SER A 34 -0.64 11.90 0.40
N ALA A 35 -0.35 11.97 -0.90
CA ALA A 35 0.65 12.88 -1.46
C ALA A 35 0.28 14.34 -1.19
N ALA A 36 -0.99 14.70 -1.41
CA ALA A 36 -1.50 16.03 -1.12
C ALA A 36 -1.38 16.38 0.37
N ALA A 37 -1.70 15.43 1.26
CA ALA A 37 -1.57 15.62 2.70
C ALA A 37 -0.12 15.82 3.16
N VAL A 38 0.80 14.99 2.66
CA VAL A 38 2.24 15.11 2.96
C VAL A 38 2.78 16.46 2.50
N LEU A 39 2.46 16.86 1.26
CA LEU A 39 2.91 18.13 0.71
C LEU A 39 2.36 19.32 1.50
N ALA A 40 1.08 19.26 1.89
CA ALA A 40 0.47 20.29 2.73
C ALA A 40 1.17 20.38 4.10
N GLY A 41 1.46 19.25 4.74
CA GLY A 41 2.22 19.21 6.00
C GLY A 41 3.60 19.86 5.86
N TYR A 42 4.33 19.50 4.80
CA TYR A 42 5.67 20.01 4.54
C TYR A 42 5.71 21.52 4.31
N VAL A 43 4.78 22.04 3.51
CA VAL A 43 4.67 23.48 3.23
C VAL A 43 4.29 24.26 4.49
N LEU A 44 3.48 23.69 5.38
CA LEU A 44 3.09 24.33 6.63
C LEU A 44 4.21 24.33 7.69
N ALA A 45 5.09 23.32 7.67
CA ALA A 45 6.20 23.23 8.61
C ALA A 45 7.40 24.10 8.23
N SER A 46 7.68 24.20 6.93
CA SER A 46 8.96 24.75 6.45
C SER A 46 8.83 26.23 6.05
N PRO A 47 9.58 27.15 6.70
CA PRO A 47 9.60 28.56 6.31
C PRO A 47 10.31 28.81 4.97
N VAL A 48 11.23 27.90 4.58
CA VAL A 48 11.88 27.88 3.27
C VAL A 48 11.66 26.50 2.67
N ILE A 49 11.02 26.44 1.50
CA ILE A 49 10.63 25.18 0.87
C ILE A 49 11.78 24.66 0.01
N ASP A 50 12.42 23.58 0.45
CA ASP A 50 13.22 22.74 -0.44
C ASP A 50 12.32 21.73 -1.15
N TRP A 51 12.07 21.98 -2.43
CA TRP A 51 11.23 21.12 -3.28
C TRP A 51 11.82 19.74 -3.53
N LEU A 52 13.16 19.59 -3.49
CA LEU A 52 13.79 18.29 -3.68
C LEU A 52 13.51 17.40 -2.47
N THR A 53 13.75 17.90 -1.26
CA THR A 53 13.42 17.17 -0.03
C THR A 53 11.92 16.89 0.07
N ALA A 54 11.05 17.84 -0.32
CA ALA A 54 9.60 17.62 -0.38
C ALA A 54 9.23 16.45 -1.33
N ALA A 55 9.79 16.42 -2.53
CA ALA A 55 9.52 15.36 -3.51
C ALA A 55 10.01 13.98 -3.01
N ILE A 56 11.18 13.94 -2.38
CA ILE A 56 11.74 12.72 -1.78
C ILE A 56 10.88 12.23 -0.61
N ALA A 57 10.43 13.14 0.26
CA ALA A 57 9.55 12.82 1.39
C ALA A 57 8.21 12.25 0.92
N VAL A 58 7.58 12.91 -0.07
CA VAL A 58 6.35 12.41 -0.71
C VAL A 58 6.60 11.02 -1.27
N PHE A 59 7.65 10.82 -2.07
CA PHE A 59 7.95 9.51 -2.67
C PHE A 59 8.11 8.41 -1.60
N GLY A 60 8.93 8.65 -0.58
CA GLY A 60 9.19 7.67 0.48
C GLY A 60 7.95 7.31 1.28
N ILE A 61 7.13 8.30 1.65
CA ILE A 61 5.87 8.07 2.38
C ILE A 61 4.86 7.33 1.49
N LEU A 62 4.77 7.67 0.21
CA LEU A 62 3.89 6.96 -0.73
C LEU A 62 4.29 5.49 -0.91
N CYS A 63 5.58 5.18 -0.92
CA CYS A 63 6.04 3.78 -0.92
C CYS A 63 5.53 3.02 0.30
N LEU A 64 5.54 3.61 1.49
CA LEU A 64 5.03 2.98 2.72
C LEU A 64 3.50 2.88 2.76
N VAL A 65 2.78 3.86 2.20
CA VAL A 65 1.32 3.80 2.02
C VAL A 65 0.93 2.70 1.02
N ALA A 66 1.68 2.57 -0.08
CA ALA A 66 1.50 1.50 -1.06
C ALA A 66 1.81 0.13 -0.43
N ALA A 67 2.90 0.00 0.31
CA ALA A 67 3.25 -1.22 1.06
C ALA A 67 2.12 -1.63 2.02
N SER A 68 1.58 -0.67 2.79
CA SER A 68 0.43 -0.89 3.69
C SER A 68 -0.79 -1.44 2.93
N SER A 69 -1.10 -0.85 1.77
CA SER A 69 -2.24 -1.23 0.93
C SER A 69 -2.08 -2.63 0.32
N VAL A 70 -0.87 -2.95 -0.13
CA VAL A 70 -0.49 -4.26 -0.68
C VAL A 70 -0.60 -5.34 0.40
N LEU A 71 0.06 -5.14 1.55
CA LEU A 71 0.09 -6.11 2.64
C LEU A 71 -1.29 -6.33 3.24
N ASN A 72 -2.11 -5.28 3.36
CA ASN A 72 -3.51 -5.42 3.77
C ASN A 72 -4.32 -6.28 2.78
N GLN A 73 -4.12 -6.13 1.48
CA GLN A 73 -4.80 -6.98 0.49
C GLN A 73 -4.35 -8.44 0.55
N VAL A 74 -3.07 -8.69 0.83
CA VAL A 74 -2.57 -10.04 1.06
C VAL A 74 -3.21 -10.67 2.30
N TRP A 75 -3.27 -9.93 3.41
CA TRP A 75 -3.89 -10.39 4.65
C TRP A 75 -5.38 -10.69 4.47
N GLU A 76 -6.10 -9.85 3.72
CA GLU A 76 -7.54 -9.98 3.50
C GLU A 76 -7.90 -10.95 2.36
N ALA A 77 -6.93 -11.47 1.60
CA ALA A 77 -7.15 -12.21 0.36
C ALA A 77 -8.20 -13.34 0.48
N GLY A 78 -8.17 -14.11 1.56
CA GLY A 78 -9.13 -15.20 1.78
C GLY A 78 -10.57 -14.72 2.02
N ARG A 79 -10.76 -13.58 2.69
CA ARG A 79 -12.07 -12.95 2.88
C ARG A 79 -12.52 -12.26 1.60
N ASP A 80 -11.61 -11.57 0.93
CA ASP A 80 -11.88 -10.86 -0.32
C ASP A 80 -12.35 -11.78 -1.45
N ALA A 81 -11.80 -13.00 -1.52
CA ALA A 81 -12.23 -13.99 -2.51
C ALA A 81 -13.73 -14.37 -2.39
N ARG A 82 -14.33 -14.23 -1.20
CA ARG A 82 -15.73 -14.60 -0.92
C ARG A 82 -16.70 -13.42 -1.06
N MET A 83 -16.22 -12.22 -1.38
CA MET A 83 -17.02 -11.00 -1.44
C MET A 83 -17.19 -10.52 -2.90
N ARG A 84 -18.43 -10.37 -3.38
CA ARG A 84 -18.73 -9.90 -4.75
C ARG A 84 -18.01 -8.60 -5.12
N ARG A 85 -17.82 -7.70 -4.16
CA ARG A 85 -17.16 -6.40 -4.37
C ARG A 85 -15.63 -6.50 -4.48
N THR A 86 -14.99 -7.48 -3.86
CA THR A 86 -13.52 -7.54 -3.73
C THR A 86 -12.89 -8.81 -4.26
N THR A 87 -13.69 -9.73 -4.78
CA THR A 87 -13.25 -10.97 -5.45
C THR A 87 -12.33 -10.68 -6.65
N GLY A 88 -12.52 -9.54 -7.33
CA GLY A 88 -11.68 -9.12 -8.46
C GLY A 88 -10.30 -8.54 -8.10
N ARG A 89 -9.96 -8.38 -6.81
CA ARG A 89 -8.63 -7.87 -6.39
C ARG A 89 -7.53 -8.83 -6.87
N PRO A 90 -6.33 -8.34 -7.25
CA PRO A 90 -5.29 -9.20 -7.84
C PRO A 90 -4.89 -10.42 -7.00
N VAL A 91 -4.76 -10.26 -5.68
CA VAL A 91 -4.40 -11.37 -4.77
C VAL A 91 -5.59 -12.28 -4.46
N ALA A 92 -6.81 -11.74 -4.40
CA ALA A 92 -8.02 -12.52 -4.12
C ALA A 92 -8.47 -13.35 -5.32
N SER A 93 -8.25 -12.84 -6.54
CA SER A 93 -8.54 -13.52 -7.81
C SER A 93 -7.44 -14.49 -8.25
N GLY A 94 -6.30 -14.54 -7.54
CA GLY A 94 -5.18 -15.42 -7.86
C GLY A 94 -4.27 -14.93 -8.99
N ARG A 95 -4.50 -13.73 -9.56
CA ARG A 95 -3.62 -13.13 -10.59
C ARG A 95 -2.22 -12.82 -10.05
N ILE A 96 -2.13 -12.50 -8.76
CA ILE A 96 -0.88 -12.34 -8.02
C ILE A 96 -0.89 -13.30 -6.84
N SER A 97 0.19 -14.08 -6.68
CA SER A 97 0.30 -15.00 -5.55
C SER A 97 0.45 -14.24 -4.22
N ARG A 98 0.03 -14.84 -3.11
CA ARG A 98 0.20 -14.21 -1.78
C ARG A 98 1.66 -13.91 -1.48
N PHE A 99 2.55 -14.86 -1.80
CA PHE A 99 3.99 -14.70 -1.60
C PHE A 99 4.55 -13.52 -2.39
N GLU A 100 4.20 -13.40 -3.67
CA GLU A 100 4.58 -12.28 -4.52
C GLU A 100 4.04 -10.95 -3.99
N GLY A 101 2.81 -10.92 -3.51
CA GLY A 101 2.23 -9.76 -2.85
C GLY A 101 2.99 -9.35 -1.58
N VAL A 102 3.41 -10.30 -0.74
CA VAL A 102 4.26 -10.02 0.44
C VAL A 102 5.61 -9.45 -0.02
N CYS A 103 6.29 -10.10 -0.96
CA CYS A 103 7.58 -9.64 -1.46
C CYS A 103 7.50 -8.21 -2.01
N PHE A 104 6.47 -7.91 -2.81
CA PHE A 104 6.26 -6.56 -3.35
C PHE A 104 5.99 -5.53 -2.25
N GLY A 105 5.12 -5.85 -1.29
CA GLY A 105 4.83 -4.97 -0.16
C GLY A 105 6.06 -4.70 0.71
N VAL A 106 6.84 -5.75 1.02
CA VAL A 106 8.09 -5.62 1.80
C VAL A 106 9.15 -4.85 1.02
N ALA A 107 9.28 -5.06 -0.29
CA ALA A 107 10.21 -4.29 -1.12
C ALA A 107 9.88 -2.80 -1.11
N LEU A 108 8.60 -2.44 -1.25
CA LEU A 108 8.14 -1.06 -1.10
C LEU A 108 8.39 -0.50 0.31
N ALA A 109 8.19 -1.32 1.34
CA ALA A 109 8.44 -0.95 2.72
C ALA A 109 9.92 -0.60 2.97
N VAL A 110 10.82 -1.47 2.49
CA VAL A 110 12.27 -1.25 2.60
C VAL A 110 12.69 -0.04 1.78
N LEU A 111 12.23 0.08 0.53
CA LEU A 111 12.56 1.22 -0.34
C LEU A 111 12.13 2.54 0.30
N GLY A 112 10.87 2.65 0.74
CA GLY A 112 10.35 3.86 1.36
C GLY A 112 11.08 4.21 2.65
N GLY A 113 11.29 3.22 3.54
CA GLY A 113 12.00 3.42 4.80
C GLY A 113 13.45 3.86 4.61
N VAL A 114 14.18 3.23 3.68
CA VAL A 114 15.58 3.57 3.37
C VAL A 114 15.68 4.97 2.77
N VAL A 115 14.83 5.31 1.80
CA VAL A 115 14.81 6.65 1.20
C VAL A 115 14.55 7.72 2.25
N LEU A 116 13.56 7.53 3.12
CA LEU A 116 13.27 8.49 4.18
C LEU A 116 14.42 8.61 5.19
N TRP A 117 15.05 7.49 5.55
CA TRP A 117 16.12 7.47 6.55
C TRP A 117 17.33 8.28 6.10
N TRP A 118 17.77 8.09 4.84
CA TRP A 118 18.99 8.70 4.34
C TRP A 118 18.79 10.05 3.68
N CYS A 119 17.64 10.28 3.04
CA CYS A 119 17.43 11.47 2.22
C CYS A 119 16.50 12.51 2.87
N VAL A 120 15.80 12.17 3.95
CA VAL A 120 14.90 13.11 4.66
C VAL A 120 15.31 13.23 6.12
N ASN A 121 14.95 12.25 6.96
CA ASN A 121 15.45 12.10 8.32
C ASN A 121 15.02 10.74 8.94
N PRO A 122 15.76 10.24 9.95
CA PRO A 122 15.41 9.01 10.66
C PRO A 122 14.04 9.01 11.36
N LEU A 123 13.59 10.16 11.89
CA LEU A 123 12.35 10.25 12.65
C LEU A 123 11.13 10.00 11.77
N THR A 124 11.03 10.66 10.62
CA THR A 124 9.98 10.47 9.61
C THR A 124 10.01 9.04 9.08
N SER A 125 11.19 8.45 8.88
CA SER A 125 11.31 7.04 8.46
C SER A 125 10.69 6.09 9.49
N VAL A 126 11.12 6.17 10.76
CA VAL A 126 10.61 5.32 11.84
C VAL A 126 9.12 5.54 12.06
N ALA A 127 8.65 6.78 12.11
CA ALA A 127 7.24 7.11 12.30
C ALA A 127 6.37 6.58 11.13
N SER A 128 6.85 6.67 9.90
CA SER A 128 6.14 6.15 8.73
C SER A 128 6.08 4.62 8.73
N VAL A 129 7.18 3.95 9.09
CA VAL A 129 7.21 2.48 9.21
C VAL A 129 6.30 2.01 10.34
N LEU A 130 6.32 2.67 11.49
CA LEU A 130 5.41 2.36 12.60
C LEU A 130 3.95 2.58 12.19
N THR A 131 3.65 3.63 11.44
CA THR A 131 2.31 3.87 10.89
C THR A 131 1.84 2.72 10.00
N MET A 132 2.70 2.29 9.07
CA MET A 132 2.43 1.13 8.21
C MET A 132 2.20 -0.14 9.03
N LEU A 133 3.06 -0.41 10.03
CA LEU A 133 2.94 -1.59 10.89
C LEU A 133 1.66 -1.55 11.74
N CYS A 134 1.32 -0.40 12.32
CA CYS A 134 0.06 -0.22 13.05
C CYS A 134 -1.15 -0.49 12.15
N TYR A 135 -1.12 -0.03 10.90
CA TYR A 135 -2.19 -0.31 9.95
C TYR A 135 -2.32 -1.82 9.65
N VAL A 136 -1.22 -2.49 9.31
CA VAL A 136 -1.24 -3.90 8.87
C VAL A 136 -1.42 -4.87 10.04
N LEU A 137 -0.75 -4.64 11.18
CA LEU A 137 -0.68 -5.58 12.31
C LEU A 137 -1.70 -5.32 13.40
N VAL A 138 -2.25 -4.10 13.51
CA VAL A 138 -3.25 -3.76 14.54
C VAL A 138 -4.61 -3.55 13.90
N TYR A 139 -4.71 -2.64 12.93
CA TYR A 139 -6.00 -2.30 12.32
C TYR A 139 -6.61 -3.47 11.52
N THR A 140 -5.85 -4.07 10.59
CA THR A 140 -6.35 -5.15 9.72
C THR A 140 -6.89 -6.38 10.48
N PRO A 141 -6.23 -6.91 11.52
CA PRO A 141 -6.77 -8.02 12.30
C PRO A 141 -7.88 -7.61 13.26
N LEU A 142 -7.95 -6.36 13.72
CA LEU A 142 -8.99 -5.87 14.62
C LEU A 142 -10.33 -5.63 13.91
N LYS A 143 -10.28 -5.28 12.61
CA LYS A 143 -11.43 -5.00 11.75
C LYS A 143 -12.61 -6.01 11.83
N PRO A 144 -12.41 -7.34 11.85
CA PRO A 144 -13.52 -8.29 12.00
C PRO A 144 -14.06 -8.44 13.43
N TYR A 145 -13.35 -7.97 14.46
CA TYR A 145 -13.68 -8.30 15.86
C TYR A 145 -14.24 -7.11 16.66
N SER A 146 -13.91 -5.87 16.31
CA SER A 146 -14.29 -4.72 17.13
C SER A 146 -14.56 -3.45 16.33
N ALA A 147 -15.59 -2.70 16.75
CA ALA A 147 -15.88 -1.37 16.24
C ALA A 147 -14.74 -0.36 16.52
N LEU A 148 -13.87 -0.66 17.50
CA LEU A 148 -12.67 0.14 17.81
C LEU A 148 -11.67 0.20 16.65
N CYS A 149 -11.79 -0.67 15.65
CA CYS A 149 -10.96 -0.60 14.45
C CYS A 149 -11.05 0.76 13.74
N THR A 150 -12.18 1.47 13.82
CA THR A 150 -12.32 2.80 13.22
C THR A 150 -11.42 3.83 13.89
N THR A 151 -11.36 3.81 15.23
CA THR A 151 -10.50 4.70 16.01
C THR A 151 -9.03 4.41 15.76
N VAL A 152 -8.66 3.13 15.72
CA VAL A 152 -7.28 2.73 15.39
C VAL A 152 -6.92 3.11 13.95
N GLY A 153 -7.86 2.94 13.01
CA GLY A 153 -7.66 3.29 11.60
C GLY A 153 -7.58 4.79 11.33
N ALA A 154 -8.16 5.61 12.21
CA ALA A 154 -8.07 7.07 12.12
C ALA A 154 -6.62 7.56 12.31
N VAL A 155 -5.82 6.86 13.13
CA VAL A 155 -4.42 7.22 13.38
C VAL A 155 -3.61 7.16 12.08
N PRO A 156 -3.45 6.00 11.40
CA PRO A 156 -2.76 5.96 10.10
C PRO A 156 -3.38 6.85 9.02
N GLY A 157 -4.68 7.13 9.10
CA GLY A 157 -5.37 8.03 8.17
C GLY A 157 -4.91 9.48 8.28
N ALA A 158 -4.57 9.95 9.48
CA ALA A 158 -4.09 11.32 9.72
C ALA A 158 -2.57 11.48 9.51
N MET A 159 -1.81 10.38 9.62
CA MET A 159 -0.34 10.41 9.59
C MET A 159 0.29 11.03 8.34
N PRO A 160 -0.24 10.90 7.11
CA PRO A 160 0.41 11.52 5.94
C PRO A 160 0.67 13.02 6.10
N GLY A 161 -0.27 13.77 6.68
CA GLY A 161 -0.06 15.20 6.95
C GLY A 161 0.95 15.46 8.08
N VAL A 162 0.89 14.64 9.15
CA VAL A 162 1.81 14.74 10.29
C VAL A 162 3.24 14.38 9.90
N LEU A 163 3.43 13.38 9.05
CA LEU A 163 4.74 12.94 8.55
C LEU A 163 5.35 13.93 7.56
N GLY A 164 4.52 14.75 6.92
CA GLY A 164 4.97 15.86 6.09
C GLY A 164 5.48 17.05 6.91
N TRP A 165 4.95 17.26 8.12
CA TRP A 165 5.33 18.33 9.03
C TRP A 165 6.65 18.03 9.75
#